data_AF-A0A1M6BKP3-F1
#
_entry.id   AF-A0A1M6BKP3-F1
#
_cell.length_a   1.000
_cell.length_b   1.000
_cell.length_c   1.000
_cell.angle_alpha   90.00
_cell.angle_beta   90.00
_cell.angle_gamma   90.00
#
_symmetry.space_group_name_H-M   'P 1'
#
loop_
_entity.id
_entity.type
_entity.pdbx_description
1 polymer ?
#
loop_
_entity_poly.entity_id
_entity_poly.type
_entity_poly.pdbx_seq_one_letter_code
_entity_poly.pdbx_strand_id
1 'polypeptide(L)'
;MFRQQDAIRALGTAVIAASPELAEVLDRHGLTLDPATGEVVELQPFNALMSKRGVQVRRNLDRLEAKWHEAHPGESIGPVVASRLRAEAWAYERPAKKPTTLGDEAAWVTELRAAGYDPDTLQRPTPIALVSLDDLSVQVVASRTLDRCAAAASAWTAHTVTEHATRIMTEYGVRATPAEIRDFITVVSRLALEDCFTILPPDAPRPEYVAHWTSVRVMQAETDLRDLITARVPDDEPAVPDVQELAQSAGLDAGQAEAAAALASTDPLVIVEGAAGSGEDDDARHRNHRK
;
A
#
# COMPACT_ATOMS: atom_id res chain seq x y z
N MET A 1 -3.61 13.05 1.68
CA MET A 1 -4.78 12.22 1.33
C MET A 1 -5.47 11.82 2.62
N PHE A 2 -6.79 11.95 2.72
CA PHE A 2 -7.51 11.69 3.98
C PHE A 2 -7.46 10.19 4.32
N ARG A 3 -6.57 9.77 5.22
CA ARG A 3 -6.42 8.38 5.72
C ARG A 3 -7.74 7.76 6.20
N GLN A 4 -8.73 8.59 6.53
CA GLN A 4 -10.11 8.18 6.84
C GLN A 4 -10.79 7.42 5.68
N GLN A 5 -10.49 7.74 4.42
CA GLN A 5 -11.12 7.09 3.27
C GLN A 5 -10.79 5.61 3.18
N ASP A 6 -9.55 5.22 3.52
CA ASP A 6 -9.13 3.83 3.44
C ASP A 6 -9.74 2.99 4.57
N ALA A 7 -9.91 3.57 5.77
CA ALA A 7 -10.69 2.96 6.84
C ALA A 7 -12.16 2.75 6.45
N ILE A 8 -12.80 3.75 5.83
CA ILE A 8 -14.19 3.64 5.34
C ILE A 8 -14.31 2.54 4.28
N ARG A 9 -13.37 2.50 3.31
CA ARG A 9 -13.35 1.46 2.28
C ARG A 9 -13.15 0.08 2.88
N ALA A 10 -12.23 -0.07 3.83
CA ALA A 10 -11.98 -1.33 4.52
C ALA A 10 -13.24 -1.81 5.24
N LEU A 11 -13.92 -0.94 5.99
CA LEU A 11 -15.18 -1.27 6.67
C LEU A 11 -16.29 -1.67 5.68
N GLY A 12 -16.47 -0.91 4.60
CA GLY A 12 -17.46 -1.25 3.57
C GLY A 12 -17.18 -2.59 2.91
N THR A 13 -15.91 -2.88 2.62
CA THR A 13 -15.48 -4.17 2.04
C THR A 13 -15.70 -5.30 3.04
N ALA A 14 -15.36 -5.09 4.31
CA ALA A 14 -15.51 -6.10 5.35
C ALA A 14 -16.96 -6.51 5.59
N VAL A 15 -17.89 -5.55 5.57
CA VAL A 15 -19.33 -5.84 5.69
C VAL A 15 -19.81 -6.76 4.57
N ILE A 16 -19.32 -6.58 3.35
CA ILE A 16 -19.64 -7.45 2.22
C ILE A 16 -18.96 -8.80 2.40
N ALA A 17 -17.65 -8.82 2.59
CA ALA A 17 -16.81 -10.01 2.62
C ALA A 17 -17.15 -10.98 3.78
N ALA A 18 -17.59 -10.44 4.92
CA ALA A 18 -17.99 -11.21 6.09
C ALA A 18 -19.50 -11.49 6.16
N SER A 19 -20.29 -11.08 5.17
CA SER A 19 -21.75 -11.31 5.18
C SER A 19 -22.09 -12.81 5.13
N PRO A 20 -22.77 -13.36 6.15
CA PRO A 20 -23.20 -14.76 6.13
C PRO A 20 -24.25 -15.03 5.05
N GLU A 21 -25.22 -14.12 4.90
CA GLU A 21 -26.32 -14.23 3.93
C GLU A 21 -25.82 -14.22 2.49
N LEU A 22 -24.91 -13.28 2.16
CA LEU A 22 -24.33 -13.21 0.82
C LEU A 22 -23.50 -14.45 0.51
N ALA A 23 -22.69 -14.91 1.47
CA ALA A 23 -21.89 -16.11 1.30
C ALA A 23 -22.77 -17.35 1.08
N GLU A 24 -23.87 -17.50 1.82
CA GLU A 24 -24.81 -18.61 1.66
C GLU A 24 -25.51 -18.56 0.29
N VAL A 25 -25.94 -17.38 -0.15
CA VAL A 25 -26.55 -17.21 -1.48
C VAL A 25 -25.56 -17.60 -2.58
N LEU A 26 -24.33 -17.11 -2.51
CA LEU A 26 -23.29 -17.43 -3.49
C LEU A 26 -22.97 -18.92 -3.48
N ASP A 27 -22.86 -19.54 -2.30
CA ASP A 27 -22.61 -20.98 -2.16
C ASP A 27 -23.69 -21.84 -2.83
N ARG A 28 -24.97 -21.48 -2.67
CA ARG A 28 -26.08 -22.16 -3.37
C ARG A 28 -25.98 -22.09 -4.90
N HIS A 29 -25.26 -21.10 -5.42
CA HIS A 29 -24.98 -20.93 -6.84
C HIS A 29 -23.58 -21.44 -7.24
N GLY A 30 -22.88 -22.15 -6.36
CA GLY A 30 -21.54 -22.69 -6.63
C GLY A 30 -20.43 -21.63 -6.68
N LEU A 31 -20.68 -20.45 -6.13
CA LEU A 31 -19.76 -19.32 -6.11
C LEU A 31 -19.17 -19.12 -4.71
N THR A 32 -17.92 -18.67 -4.65
CA THR A 32 -17.16 -18.52 -3.42
C THR A 32 -16.83 -17.06 -3.17
N LEU A 33 -17.31 -16.52 -2.05
CA LEU A 33 -16.93 -15.20 -1.56
C LEU A 33 -15.60 -15.29 -0.80
N ASP A 34 -14.56 -14.64 -1.32
CA ASP A 34 -13.28 -14.50 -0.64
C ASP A 34 -13.42 -13.49 0.52
N PRO A 35 -13.22 -13.93 1.77
CA PRO A 35 -13.32 -13.04 2.90
C PRO A 35 -12.22 -11.98 2.94
N ALA A 36 -11.02 -12.23 2.42
CA ALA A 36 -9.92 -11.28 2.47
C ALA A 36 -10.12 -10.12 1.48
N THR A 37 -10.63 -10.42 0.29
CA THR A 37 -10.76 -9.43 -0.80
C THR A 37 -12.20 -8.92 -0.97
N GLY A 38 -13.20 -9.67 -0.53
CA GLY A 38 -14.62 -9.40 -0.80
C GLY A 38 -15.03 -9.72 -2.23
N GLU A 39 -14.16 -10.36 -3.02
CA GLU A 39 -14.41 -10.74 -4.41
C GLU A 39 -15.08 -12.12 -4.49
N VAL A 40 -15.82 -12.35 -5.57
CA VAL A 40 -16.28 -13.70 -5.92
C VAL A 40 -15.19 -14.37 -6.75
N VAL A 41 -14.56 -15.39 -6.19
CA VAL A 41 -13.30 -15.96 -6.71
C VAL A 41 -13.44 -16.40 -8.16
N GLU A 42 -14.53 -17.06 -8.50
CA GLU A 42 -14.78 -17.59 -9.84
C GLU A 42 -15.06 -16.50 -10.88
N LEU A 43 -15.52 -15.31 -10.43
CA LEU A 43 -15.84 -14.17 -11.29
C LEU A 43 -14.71 -13.14 -11.38
N GLN A 44 -13.76 -13.17 -10.45
CA GLN A 44 -12.64 -12.23 -10.35
C GLN A 44 -11.85 -12.05 -11.67
N PRO A 45 -11.58 -13.09 -12.48
CA PRO A 45 -10.88 -12.93 -13.77
C PRO A 45 -11.60 -11.98 -14.75
N PHE A 46 -12.91 -11.82 -14.63
CA PHE A 46 -13.73 -11.00 -15.51
C PHE A 46 -13.88 -9.55 -15.03
N ASN A 47 -13.41 -9.21 -13.82
CA ASN A 47 -13.56 -7.88 -13.22
C ASN A 47 -13.02 -6.75 -14.12
N ALA A 48 -11.87 -6.97 -14.75
CA ALA A 48 -11.24 -5.96 -15.62
C ALA A 48 -12.09 -5.66 -16.87
N LEU A 49 -12.70 -6.68 -17.46
CA LEU A 49 -13.59 -6.56 -18.61
C LEU A 49 -14.85 -5.78 -18.24
N MET A 50 -15.48 -6.16 -17.12
CA MET A 50 -16.73 -5.56 -16.67
C MET A 50 -16.56 -4.14 -16.11
N SER A 51 -15.34 -3.79 -15.69
CA SER A 51 -14.99 -2.47 -15.18
C SER A 51 -14.64 -1.46 -16.28
N LYS A 52 -15.51 -1.27 -17.28
CA LYS A 52 -15.30 -0.34 -18.42
C LYS A 52 -14.86 1.06 -17.96
N ARG A 53 -15.49 1.58 -16.90
CA ARG A 53 -15.13 2.87 -16.31
C ARG A 53 -13.76 2.83 -15.65
N GLY A 54 -13.42 1.77 -14.92
CA GLY A 54 -12.13 1.60 -14.27
C GLY A 54 -10.98 1.57 -15.28
N VAL A 55 -11.16 0.84 -16.39
CA VAL A 55 -10.23 0.84 -17.51
C VAL A 55 -10.07 2.24 -18.11
N GLN A 56 -11.17 2.97 -18.30
CA GLN A 56 -11.12 4.35 -18.78
C GLN A 56 -10.37 5.28 -17.81
N VAL A 57 -10.60 5.19 -16.50
CA VAL A 57 -9.85 5.99 -15.50
C VAL A 57 -8.36 5.68 -15.58
N ARG A 58 -7.98 4.41 -15.64
CA ARG A 58 -6.56 4.02 -15.73
C ARG A 58 -5.89 4.60 -16.97
N ARG A 59 -6.50 4.43 -18.15
CA ARG A 59 -5.99 5.03 -19.40
C ARG A 59 -5.88 6.56 -19.32
N ASN A 60 -6.85 7.21 -18.68
CA ASN A 60 -6.80 8.66 -18.48
C ASN A 60 -5.62 9.04 -17.57
N LEU A 61 -5.39 8.28 -16.50
CA LEU A 61 -4.29 8.50 -15.57
C LEU A 61 -2.93 8.29 -16.26
N ASP A 62 -2.75 7.17 -16.97
CA ASP A 62 -1.50 6.87 -17.70
C ASP A 62 -1.15 8.00 -18.68
N ARG A 63 -2.15 8.53 -19.39
CA ARG A 63 -1.97 9.67 -20.31
C ARG A 63 -1.60 10.95 -19.56
N LEU A 64 -2.18 11.20 -18.40
CA LEU A 64 -1.90 12.39 -17.59
C LEU A 64 -0.51 12.31 -16.95
N GLU A 65 -0.10 11.14 -16.46
CA GLU A 65 1.23 10.90 -15.90
C GLU A 65 2.31 11.01 -16.99
N ALA A 66 2.10 10.43 -18.18
CA ALA A 66 3.01 10.58 -19.31
C ALA A 66 3.22 12.05 -19.72
N LYS A 67 2.14 12.83 -19.81
CA LYS A 67 2.22 14.28 -20.09
C LYS A 67 2.94 15.04 -18.99
N TRP A 68 2.75 14.64 -17.73
CA TRP A 68 3.42 15.28 -16.61
C TRP A 68 4.93 15.03 -16.68
N HIS A 69 5.36 13.79 -16.95
CA HIS A 69 6.77 13.44 -17.10
C HIS A 69 7.43 14.15 -18.30
N GLU A 70 6.73 14.29 -19.42
CA GLU A 70 7.23 15.06 -20.58
C GLU A 70 7.47 16.53 -20.22
N ALA A 71 6.59 17.12 -19.40
CA ALA A 71 6.72 18.50 -18.95
C ALA A 71 7.73 18.71 -17.80
N HIS A 72 8.09 17.64 -17.05
CA HIS A 72 9.00 17.68 -15.91
C HIS A 72 10.07 16.58 -16.00
N PRO A 73 11.02 16.68 -16.96
CA PRO A 73 12.09 15.69 -17.11
C PRO A 73 12.96 15.60 -15.85
N GLY A 74 13.19 14.38 -15.35
CA GLY A 74 14.02 14.13 -14.16
C GLY A 74 13.30 14.33 -12.82
N GLU A 75 12.04 14.79 -12.82
CA GLU A 75 11.24 14.89 -11.60
C GLU A 75 10.37 13.64 -11.39
N SER A 76 10.14 13.30 -10.13
CA SER A 76 9.19 12.25 -9.72
C SER A 76 7.85 12.84 -9.30
N ILE A 77 6.75 12.15 -9.61
CA ILE A 77 5.41 12.61 -9.23
C ILE A 77 5.25 12.54 -7.71
N GLY A 78 5.33 13.70 -7.06
CA GLY A 78 5.05 13.83 -5.64
C GLY A 78 3.59 13.51 -5.27
N PRO A 79 3.29 13.23 -3.99
CA PRO A 79 1.96 12.76 -3.54
C PRO A 79 0.81 13.74 -3.82
N VAL A 80 1.10 15.05 -3.83
CA VAL A 80 0.11 16.10 -4.14
C VAL A 80 -0.26 16.06 -5.63
N VAL A 81 0.75 15.99 -6.50
CA VAL A 81 0.56 15.89 -7.95
C VAL A 81 -0.17 14.59 -8.28
N ALA A 82 0.27 13.46 -7.73
CA ALA A 82 -0.39 12.16 -7.91
C ALA A 82 -1.88 12.22 -7.53
N SER A 83 -2.21 12.87 -6.41
CA SER A 83 -3.61 13.03 -5.98
C SER A 83 -4.43 13.86 -6.96
N ARG A 84 -3.85 14.95 -7.51
CA ARG A 84 -4.49 15.80 -8.51
C ARG A 84 -4.71 15.06 -9.83
N LEU A 85 -3.70 14.37 -10.34
CA LEU A 85 -3.80 13.60 -11.60
C LEU A 85 -4.87 12.51 -11.50
N ARG A 86 -4.98 11.82 -10.35
CA ARG A 86 -6.05 10.83 -10.12
C ARG A 86 -7.45 11.46 -10.12
N ALA A 87 -7.61 12.61 -9.49
CA ALA A 87 -8.88 13.33 -9.48
C ALA A 87 -9.27 13.79 -10.90
N GLU A 88 -8.29 14.28 -11.67
CA GLU A 88 -8.48 14.70 -13.06
C GLU A 88 -8.82 13.51 -13.96
N ALA A 89 -8.10 12.39 -13.85
CA ALA A 89 -8.38 11.15 -14.58
C ALA A 89 -9.80 10.63 -14.33
N TRP A 90 -10.29 10.79 -13.10
CA TRP A 90 -11.64 10.42 -12.71
C TRP A 90 -12.72 11.40 -13.21
N ALA A 91 -12.41 12.69 -13.33
CA ALA A 91 -13.34 13.67 -13.86
C ALA A 91 -13.40 13.67 -15.40
N TYR A 92 -12.29 13.36 -16.05
CA TYR A 92 -12.12 13.44 -17.50
C TYR A 92 -13.08 12.51 -18.25
N GLU A 93 -13.80 13.08 -19.22
CA GLU A 93 -14.76 12.40 -20.10
C GLU A 93 -15.75 11.49 -19.36
N ARG A 94 -16.19 11.91 -18.16
CA ARG A 94 -17.25 11.19 -17.44
C ARG A 94 -18.54 11.27 -18.28
N PRO A 95 -19.03 10.16 -18.86
CA PRO A 95 -20.24 10.21 -19.65
C PRO A 95 -21.40 10.60 -18.73
N ALA A 96 -22.23 11.55 -19.14
CA ALA A 96 -23.43 11.93 -18.41
C ALA A 96 -24.46 10.79 -18.48
N LYS A 97 -24.28 9.75 -17.67
CA LYS A 97 -25.25 8.67 -17.60
C LYS A 97 -26.50 9.16 -16.87
N LYS A 98 -27.63 9.15 -17.58
CA LYS A 98 -28.98 9.09 -17.01
C LYS A 98 -29.57 7.72 -17.40
N PRO A 99 -29.25 6.63 -16.70
CA PRO A 99 -29.91 5.36 -16.96
C PRO A 99 -31.34 5.48 -16.43
N THR A 100 -32.30 5.62 -17.34
CA THR A 100 -33.74 5.56 -17.01
C THR A 100 -34.27 4.12 -17.06
N THR A 101 -33.46 3.18 -17.52
CA THR A 101 -33.73 1.74 -17.57
C THR A 101 -32.54 0.96 -17.04
N LEU A 102 -32.81 -0.10 -16.27
CA LEU A 102 -31.81 -1.09 -15.91
C LEU A 102 -31.24 -1.72 -17.19
N GLY A 103 -29.93 -1.98 -17.21
CA GLY A 103 -29.29 -2.67 -18.32
C GLY A 103 -29.87 -4.07 -18.52
N ASP A 104 -29.81 -4.56 -19.75
CA ASP A 104 -30.27 -5.91 -20.09
C ASP A 104 -29.30 -6.94 -19.50
N GLU A 105 -29.77 -7.72 -18.52
CA GLU A 105 -29.01 -8.81 -17.89
C GLU A 105 -28.47 -9.79 -18.94
N ALA A 106 -29.23 -10.04 -20.02
CA ALA A 106 -28.81 -10.93 -21.10
C ALA A 106 -27.58 -10.38 -21.84
N ALA A 107 -27.45 -9.05 -21.94
CA ALA A 107 -26.27 -8.42 -22.54
C ALA A 107 -25.02 -8.64 -21.67
N TRP A 108 -25.14 -8.56 -20.34
CA TRP A 108 -24.02 -8.86 -19.43
C TRP A 108 -23.61 -10.32 -19.47
N VAL A 109 -24.57 -11.25 -19.48
CA VAL A 109 -24.29 -12.68 -19.62
C VAL A 109 -23.61 -12.98 -20.96
N THR A 110 -24.05 -12.33 -22.04
CA THR A 110 -23.42 -12.47 -23.36
C THR A 110 -21.98 -11.97 -23.35
N GLU A 111 -21.72 -10.82 -22.73
CA GLU A 111 -20.37 -10.25 -22.60
C GLU A 111 -19.46 -11.14 -21.74
N LEU A 112 -19.97 -11.74 -20.65
CA LEU A 112 -19.25 -12.74 -19.87
C LEU A 112 -18.90 -13.97 -20.69
N ARG A 113 -19.89 -14.57 -21.37
CA ARG A 113 -19.69 -15.79 -22.16
C ARG A 113 -18.70 -15.56 -23.31
N ALA A 114 -18.75 -14.40 -23.97
CA ALA A 114 -17.78 -14.03 -24.99
C ALA A 114 -16.34 -13.92 -24.46
N ALA A 115 -16.19 -13.65 -23.17
CA ALA A 115 -14.90 -13.62 -22.48
C ALA A 115 -14.44 -14.99 -21.95
N GLY A 116 -15.21 -16.05 -22.19
CA GLY A 116 -14.89 -17.41 -21.75
C GLY A 116 -15.51 -17.79 -20.39
N TYR A 117 -16.46 -17.02 -19.87
CA TYR A 117 -17.24 -17.46 -18.72
C TYR A 117 -18.14 -18.65 -19.10
N ASP A 118 -17.89 -19.79 -18.49
CA ASP A 118 -18.74 -20.97 -18.57
C ASP A 118 -18.99 -21.51 -17.14
N PRO A 119 -20.23 -21.39 -16.62
CA PRO A 119 -20.56 -21.77 -15.26
C PRO A 119 -20.30 -23.24 -14.96
N ASP A 120 -20.39 -24.12 -15.96
CA ASP A 120 -20.23 -25.57 -15.77
C ASP A 120 -18.75 -25.97 -15.65
N THR A 121 -17.83 -25.08 -16.02
CA THR A 121 -16.38 -25.34 -16.01
C THR A 121 -15.63 -24.62 -14.88
N LEU A 122 -16.32 -23.74 -14.15
CA LEU A 122 -15.72 -22.98 -13.05
C LEU A 122 -15.19 -23.94 -11.99
N GLN A 123 -13.88 -23.87 -11.76
CA GLN A 123 -13.24 -24.65 -10.72
C GLN A 123 -13.50 -23.96 -9.38
N ARG A 124 -14.28 -24.62 -8.54
CA ARG A 124 -14.55 -24.13 -7.20
C ARG A 124 -13.26 -24.18 -6.38
N PRO A 125 -12.82 -23.05 -5.78
CA PRO A 125 -11.67 -23.04 -4.90
C PRO A 125 -11.95 -23.89 -3.65
N THR A 126 -10.88 -24.39 -3.02
CA THR A 126 -11.01 -25.08 -1.75
C THR A 126 -11.66 -24.15 -0.72
N PRO A 127 -12.71 -24.59 -0.02
CA PRO A 127 -13.36 -23.77 1.00
C PRO A 127 -12.35 -23.31 2.06
N ILE A 128 -12.38 -22.02 2.38
CA ILE A 128 -11.62 -21.46 3.49
C ILE A 128 -12.38 -21.78 4.79
N ALA A 129 -11.66 -22.24 5.81
CA ALA A 129 -12.25 -22.46 7.13
C ALA A 129 -12.79 -21.13 7.67
N LEU A 130 -14.09 -21.09 7.95
CA LEU A 130 -14.74 -19.92 8.52
C LEU A 130 -14.43 -19.85 10.01
N VAL A 131 -14.18 -18.64 10.51
CA VAL A 131 -13.85 -18.39 11.91
C VAL A 131 -14.94 -17.52 12.52
N SER A 132 -15.45 -17.90 13.69
CA SER A 132 -16.36 -17.04 14.46
C SER A 132 -15.58 -15.88 15.06
N LEU A 133 -16.21 -14.71 15.21
CA LEU A 133 -15.58 -13.59 15.92
C LEU A 133 -15.15 -13.96 17.35
N ASP A 134 -15.89 -14.85 18.00
CA ASP A 134 -15.57 -15.32 19.35
C ASP A 134 -14.27 -16.13 19.42
N ASP A 135 -13.86 -16.74 18.30
CA ASP A 135 -12.62 -17.50 18.19
C ASP A 135 -11.41 -16.59 17.85
N LEU A 136 -11.65 -15.33 17.44
CA LEU A 136 -10.59 -14.36 17.22
C LEU A 136 -10.18 -13.71 18.54
N SER A 137 -8.93 -13.91 18.93
CA SER A 137 -8.33 -13.14 20.02
C SER A 137 -8.20 -11.67 19.63
N VAL A 138 -8.94 -10.80 20.32
CA VAL A 138 -8.83 -9.34 20.23
C VAL A 138 -7.38 -8.88 20.40
N GLN A 139 -6.65 -9.46 21.35
CA GLN A 139 -5.25 -9.14 21.64
C GLN A 139 -4.34 -9.48 20.44
N VAL A 140 -4.52 -10.65 19.83
CA VAL A 140 -3.74 -11.06 18.66
C VAL A 140 -4.02 -10.14 17.47
N VAL A 141 -5.28 -9.78 17.23
CA VAL A 141 -5.63 -8.86 16.13
C VAL A 141 -5.08 -7.46 16.40
N ALA A 142 -5.17 -6.96 17.64
CA ALA A 142 -4.61 -5.66 18.03
C ALA A 142 -3.08 -5.62 17.84
N SER A 143 -2.37 -6.64 18.33
CA SER A 143 -0.91 -6.75 18.16
C SER A 143 -0.51 -6.80 16.68
N ARG A 144 -1.16 -7.62 15.86
CA ARG A 144 -0.89 -7.67 14.40
C ARG A 144 -1.23 -6.36 13.69
N THR A 145 -2.22 -5.64 14.18
CA THR A 145 -2.58 -4.31 13.66
C THR A 145 -1.40 -3.35 13.84
N LEU A 146 -0.79 -3.34 15.03
CA LEU A 146 0.40 -2.52 15.30
C LEU A 146 1.62 -2.98 14.50
N ASP A 147 1.81 -4.28 14.32
CA ASP A 147 2.89 -4.80 13.47
C ASP A 147 2.75 -4.32 12.02
N ARG A 148 1.53 -4.31 11.45
CA ARG A 148 1.28 -3.78 10.11
C ARG A 148 1.48 -2.27 10.01
N CYS A 149 1.04 -1.52 11.02
CA CYS A 149 1.31 -0.09 11.11
C CYS A 149 2.82 0.18 11.09
N ALA A 150 3.57 -0.48 11.97
CA ALA A 150 5.01 -0.30 12.13
C ALA A 150 5.82 -0.75 10.90
N ALA A 151 5.37 -1.79 10.20
CA ALA A 151 5.99 -2.24 8.96
C ALA A 151 5.85 -1.21 7.83
N ALA A 152 4.79 -0.40 7.84
CA ALA A 152 4.53 0.59 6.80
C ALA A 152 5.10 1.99 7.13
N ALA A 153 5.12 2.38 8.41
CA ALA A 153 5.57 3.69 8.85
C ALA A 153 5.92 3.74 10.35
N SER A 154 6.75 4.70 10.75
CA SER A 154 7.08 4.96 12.16
C SER A 154 5.98 5.74 12.92
N ALA A 155 5.01 6.32 12.21
CA ALA A 155 3.86 6.98 12.80
C ALA A 155 2.59 6.80 11.96
N TRP A 156 1.43 6.73 12.63
CA TRP A 156 0.14 6.47 12.00
C TRP A 156 -1.01 7.26 12.62
N THR A 157 -2.16 7.21 11.95
CA THR A 157 -3.43 7.77 12.44
C THR A 157 -4.27 6.68 13.12
N ALA A 158 -5.23 7.06 13.96
CA ALA A 158 -6.23 6.12 14.48
C ALA A 158 -7.00 5.41 13.35
N HIS A 159 -7.28 6.13 12.26
CA HIS A 159 -7.90 5.58 11.06
C HIS A 159 -7.08 4.44 10.42
N THR A 160 -5.75 4.52 10.46
CA THR A 160 -4.86 3.46 9.95
C THR A 160 -4.97 2.20 10.80
N VAL A 161 -5.07 2.36 12.13
CA VAL A 161 -5.31 1.25 13.06
C VAL A 161 -6.65 0.58 12.74
N THR A 162 -7.72 1.36 12.59
CA THR A 162 -9.04 0.82 12.21
C THR A 162 -9.01 0.09 10.88
N GLU A 163 -8.36 0.66 9.86
CA GLU A 163 -8.19 0.03 8.54
C GLU A 163 -7.51 -1.33 8.65
N HIS A 164 -6.36 -1.40 9.32
CA HIS A 164 -5.60 -2.64 9.46
C HIS A 164 -6.33 -3.66 10.33
N ALA A 165 -6.94 -3.26 11.44
CA ALA A 165 -7.76 -4.14 12.27
C ALA A 165 -8.90 -4.77 11.46
N THR A 166 -9.58 -3.97 10.63
CA THR A 166 -10.65 -4.42 9.74
C THR A 166 -10.14 -5.46 8.74
N ARG A 167 -9.03 -5.19 8.05
CA ARG A 167 -8.45 -6.10 7.07
C ARG A 167 -7.96 -7.41 7.67
N ILE A 168 -7.32 -7.34 8.85
CA ILE A 168 -6.83 -8.54 9.53
C ILE A 168 -8.00 -9.43 9.94
N MET A 169 -9.08 -8.86 10.48
CA MET A 169 -10.29 -9.61 10.82
C MET A 169 -10.84 -10.37 9.60
N THR A 170 -10.95 -9.71 8.45
CA THR A 170 -11.49 -10.33 7.24
C THR A 170 -10.56 -11.40 6.65
N GLU A 171 -9.24 -11.20 6.73
CA GLU A 171 -8.25 -12.21 6.32
C GLU A 171 -8.31 -13.52 7.13
N TYR A 172 -8.83 -13.48 8.36
CA TYR A 172 -9.10 -14.69 9.14
C TYR A 172 -10.35 -15.47 8.70
N GLY A 173 -11.08 -15.00 7.68
CA GLY A 173 -12.24 -15.72 7.17
C GLY A 173 -13.52 -15.53 7.99
N VAL A 174 -13.63 -14.41 8.72
CA VAL A 174 -14.77 -14.12 9.58
C VAL A 174 -16.09 -14.09 8.81
N ARG A 175 -17.16 -14.60 9.44
CA ARG A 175 -18.55 -14.36 9.05
C ARG A 175 -19.30 -13.74 10.23
N ALA A 176 -19.85 -12.55 10.01
CA ALA A 176 -20.48 -11.76 11.07
C ALA A 176 -21.43 -10.71 10.49
N THR A 177 -22.38 -10.28 11.31
CA THR A 177 -23.28 -9.18 10.99
C THR A 177 -22.54 -7.84 10.99
N PRO A 178 -23.07 -6.80 10.30
CA PRO A 178 -22.46 -5.47 10.30
C PRO A 178 -22.33 -4.84 11.70
N ALA A 179 -23.19 -5.23 12.65
CA ALA A 179 -23.12 -4.77 14.03
C ALA A 179 -21.94 -5.41 14.77
N GLU A 180 -21.82 -6.74 14.71
CA GLU A 180 -20.73 -7.47 15.35
C GLU A 180 -19.36 -7.07 14.80
N ILE A 181 -19.25 -6.86 13.47
CA ILE A 181 -18.03 -6.35 12.83
C ILE A 181 -17.63 -4.99 13.43
N ARG A 182 -18.59 -4.07 13.55
CA ARG A 182 -18.34 -2.72 14.08
C ARG A 182 -17.90 -2.78 15.55
N ASP A 183 -18.55 -3.62 16.35
CA ASP A 183 -18.25 -3.76 17.77
C ASP A 183 -16.85 -4.36 17.96
N PHE A 184 -16.54 -5.43 17.23
CA PHE A 184 -15.22 -6.06 17.25
C PHE A 184 -14.11 -5.09 16.83
N ILE A 185 -14.28 -4.38 15.71
CA ILE A 185 -13.27 -3.42 15.22
C ILE A 185 -13.10 -2.27 16.19
N THR A 186 -14.18 -1.79 16.83
CA THR A 186 -14.10 -0.76 17.87
C THR A 186 -13.24 -1.22 19.05
N VAL A 187 -13.47 -2.44 19.53
CA VAL A 187 -12.73 -3.01 20.67
C VAL A 187 -11.26 -3.23 20.31
N VAL A 188 -10.97 -3.86 19.17
CA VAL A 188 -9.59 -4.09 18.70
C VAL A 188 -8.84 -2.79 18.48
N SER A 189 -9.47 -1.80 17.82
CA SER A 189 -8.83 -0.53 17.52
C SER A 189 -8.51 0.24 18.80
N ARG A 190 -9.41 0.19 19.80
CA ARG A 190 -9.17 0.80 21.11
C ARG A 190 -7.98 0.13 21.80
N LEU A 191 -7.98 -1.19 21.89
CA LEU A 191 -6.90 -1.94 22.53
C LEU A 191 -5.54 -1.66 21.86
N ALA A 192 -5.49 -1.66 20.54
CA ALA A 192 -4.26 -1.32 19.80
C ALA A 192 -3.78 0.11 20.08
N LEU A 193 -4.71 1.07 20.22
CA LEU A 193 -4.37 2.47 20.55
C LEU A 193 -3.96 2.66 22.02
N GLU A 194 -4.42 1.82 22.94
CA GLU A 194 -3.98 1.82 24.34
C GLU A 194 -2.49 1.46 24.47
N ASP A 195 -1.97 0.62 23.55
CA ASP A 195 -0.55 0.27 23.44
C ASP A 195 0.27 1.30 22.62
N CYS A 196 -0.36 2.38 22.16
CA CYS A 196 0.28 3.46 21.42
C CYS A 196 0.47 4.72 22.29
N PHE A 197 1.39 5.58 21.87
CA PHE A 197 1.52 6.94 22.41
C PHE A 197 1.76 7.95 21.30
N THR A 198 1.56 9.22 21.63
CA THR A 198 1.70 10.32 20.67
C THR A 198 3.13 10.84 20.63
N ILE A 199 3.66 11.09 19.42
CA ILE A 199 4.94 11.80 19.22
C ILE A 199 4.78 13.32 19.38
N LEU A 200 3.55 13.82 19.40
CA LEU A 200 3.27 15.24 19.60
C LEU A 200 3.43 15.63 21.08
N PRO A 201 3.86 16.87 21.38
CA PRO A 201 3.92 17.40 22.74
C PRO A 201 2.58 17.28 23.47
N PRO A 202 2.58 17.20 24.82
CA PRO A 202 1.36 17.02 25.61
C PRO A 202 0.24 18.02 25.29
N ASP A 203 0.59 19.29 25.09
CA ASP A 203 -0.34 20.41 24.85
C ASP A 203 -0.63 20.69 23.38
N ALA A 204 -0.06 19.91 22.46
CA ALA A 204 -0.28 20.10 21.04
C ALA A 204 -1.67 19.60 20.61
N PRO A 205 -2.35 20.28 19.66
CA PRO A 205 -3.56 19.76 19.04
C PRO A 205 -3.29 18.38 18.43
N ARG A 206 -4.23 17.44 18.62
CA ARG A 206 -4.16 16.06 18.09
C ARG A 206 -5.23 15.84 17.03
N PRO A 207 -5.07 16.41 15.82
CA PRO A 207 -6.02 16.20 14.75
C PRO A 207 -6.01 14.73 14.29
N GLU A 208 -7.19 14.10 14.23
CA GLU A 208 -7.35 12.67 13.90
C GLU A 208 -6.83 12.25 12.51
N TYR A 209 -6.63 13.23 11.63
CA TYR A 209 -6.17 13.05 10.25
C TYR A 209 -4.65 13.16 10.09
N VAL A 210 -3.91 13.57 11.13
CA VAL A 210 -2.45 13.65 11.11
C VAL A 210 -1.87 12.40 11.79
N ALA A 211 -0.85 11.81 11.16
CA ALA A 211 -0.15 10.67 11.76
C ALA A 211 0.67 11.15 12.96
N HIS A 212 0.31 10.67 14.15
CA HIS A 212 0.98 11.06 15.39
C HIS A 212 1.08 9.93 16.42
N TRP A 213 0.42 8.80 16.19
CA TRP A 213 0.55 7.62 17.04
C TRP A 213 1.76 6.80 16.63
N THR A 214 2.49 6.30 17.62
CA THR A 214 3.59 5.34 17.46
C THR A 214 3.55 4.31 18.60
N SER A 215 4.48 3.36 18.61
CA SER A 215 4.58 2.31 19.63
C SER A 215 5.99 2.23 20.21
N VAL A 216 6.11 1.58 21.37
CA VAL A 216 7.41 1.33 22.03
C VAL A 216 8.36 0.58 21.10
N ARG A 217 7.83 -0.38 20.33
CA ARG A 217 8.60 -1.18 19.37
C ARG A 217 9.27 -0.33 18.29
N VAL A 218 8.56 0.68 17.78
CA VAL A 218 9.13 1.62 16.79
C VAL A 218 10.23 2.46 17.42
N MET A 219 10.02 2.99 18.63
CA MET A 219 11.05 3.78 19.31
C MET A 219 12.29 2.96 19.66
N GLN A 220 12.11 1.67 20.01
CA GLN A 220 13.23 0.77 20.23
C GLN A 220 14.03 0.58 18.93
N ALA A 221 13.34 0.29 17.82
CA ALA A 221 14.01 0.16 16.53
C ALA A 221 14.73 1.45 16.11
N GLU A 222 14.14 2.63 16.35
CA GLU A 222 14.79 3.91 16.09
C GLU A 222 16.03 4.13 16.97
N THR A 223 15.95 3.76 18.25
CA THR A 223 17.08 3.86 19.19
C THR A 223 18.21 2.91 18.79
N ASP A 224 17.89 1.65 18.49
CA ASP A 224 18.86 0.66 18.03
C ASP A 224 19.56 1.11 16.73
N LEU A 225 18.81 1.69 15.79
CA LEU A 225 19.37 2.26 14.56
C LEU A 225 20.29 3.45 14.85
N ARG A 226 19.90 4.33 15.77
CA ARG A 226 20.73 5.48 16.18
C ARG A 226 22.02 5.02 16.84
N ASP A 227 21.97 4.01 17.70
CA ASP A 227 23.15 3.45 18.36
C ASP A 227 24.09 2.78 17.33
N LEU A 228 23.52 2.04 16.38
CA LEU A 228 24.29 1.44 15.28
C LEU A 228 24.97 2.49 14.41
N ILE A 229 24.28 3.59 14.09
CA ILE A 229 24.86 4.70 13.31
C ILE A 229 25.95 5.40 14.12
N THR A 230 25.70 5.68 15.40
CA THR A 230 26.66 6.36 16.29
C THR A 230 27.93 5.53 16.47
N ALA A 231 27.81 4.20 16.58
CA ALA A 231 28.95 3.28 16.65
C ALA A 231 29.80 3.23 15.37
N ARG A 232 29.33 3.85 14.28
CA ARG A 232 30.04 3.95 13.00
C ARG A 232 30.63 5.33 12.74
N VAL A 233 30.49 6.27 13.67
CA VAL A 233 31.16 7.57 13.57
C VAL A 233 32.64 7.36 13.91
N PRO A 234 33.58 7.65 12.99
CA PRO A 234 35.01 7.54 13.27
C PRO A 234 35.45 8.59 14.30
N ASP A 235 36.44 8.25 15.12
CA ASP A 235 37.02 9.17 16.12
C ASP A 235 37.85 10.30 15.45
N ASP A 236 38.43 10.00 14.29
CA ASP A 236 39.26 10.91 13.49
C ASP A 236 38.53 11.35 12.21
N GLU A 237 38.95 12.50 11.66
CA GLU A 237 38.41 13.01 10.42
C GLU A 237 38.70 12.06 9.24
N PRO A 238 37.68 11.70 8.44
CA PRO A 238 37.83 10.80 7.31
C PRO A 238 38.94 11.19 6.33
N ALA A 239 39.85 10.26 6.04
CA ALA A 239 40.82 10.42 4.96
C ALA A 239 40.16 9.98 3.64
N VAL A 240 39.59 10.94 2.91
CA VAL A 240 39.03 10.68 1.58
C VAL A 240 40.17 10.54 0.56
N PRO A 241 40.29 9.41 -0.18
CA PRO A 241 41.33 9.23 -1.16
C PRO A 241 41.15 10.14 -2.37
N ASP A 242 42.27 10.60 -2.94
CA ASP A 242 42.27 11.32 -4.21
C ASP A 242 41.99 10.34 -5.37
N VAL A 243 40.81 10.47 -5.97
CA VAL A 243 40.35 9.68 -7.11
C VAL A 243 40.26 10.50 -8.41
N GLN A 244 40.81 11.71 -8.43
CA GLN A 244 40.54 12.68 -9.50
C GLN A 244 40.99 12.20 -10.88
N GLU A 245 42.14 11.53 -10.98
CA GLU A 245 42.61 10.93 -12.25
C GLU A 245 41.70 9.79 -12.74
N LEU A 246 41.24 8.93 -11.83
CA LEU A 246 40.34 7.82 -12.15
C LEU A 246 38.96 8.34 -12.57
N ALA A 247 38.43 9.32 -11.86
CA ALA A 247 37.16 9.96 -12.16
C ALA A 247 37.18 10.63 -13.55
N GLN A 248 38.26 11.35 -13.89
CA GLN A 248 38.46 11.93 -15.22
C GLN A 248 38.53 10.86 -16.31
N SER A 249 39.25 9.76 -16.06
CA SER A 249 39.36 8.65 -17.02
C SER A 249 38.02 7.94 -17.28
N ALA A 250 37.14 7.94 -16.28
CA ALA A 250 35.80 7.37 -16.34
C ALA A 250 34.73 8.37 -16.83
N GLY A 251 35.10 9.64 -17.06
CA GLY A 251 34.18 10.68 -17.51
C GLY A 251 33.16 11.11 -16.46
N LEU A 252 33.45 10.91 -15.18
CA LEU A 252 32.57 11.30 -14.07
C LEU A 252 32.50 12.82 -13.93
N ASP A 253 31.31 13.34 -13.65
CA ASP A 253 31.17 14.73 -13.23
C ASP A 253 31.71 14.97 -11.81
N ALA A 254 31.74 16.24 -11.38
CA ALA A 254 32.31 16.61 -10.09
C ALA A 254 31.58 15.96 -8.89
N GLY A 255 30.25 15.82 -8.96
CA GLY A 255 29.47 15.19 -7.89
C GLY A 255 29.65 13.68 -7.86
N GLN A 256 29.74 13.05 -9.03
CA GLN A 256 30.05 11.63 -9.17
C GLN A 256 31.48 11.31 -8.73
N ALA A 257 32.44 12.21 -8.99
CA ALA A 257 33.81 12.06 -8.51
C ALA A 257 33.90 12.15 -6.98
N GLU A 258 33.15 13.06 -6.35
CA GLU A 258 33.06 13.18 -4.89
C GLU A 258 32.40 11.95 -4.27
N ALA A 259 31.32 11.45 -4.86
CA ALA A 259 30.67 10.20 -4.46
C ALA A 259 31.63 9.00 -4.57
N ALA A 260 32.38 8.89 -5.67
CA ALA A 260 33.37 7.84 -5.85
C ALA A 260 34.51 7.92 -4.84
N ALA A 261 34.96 9.14 -4.50
CA ALA A 261 35.98 9.38 -3.48
C ALA A 261 35.49 8.92 -2.10
N ALA A 262 34.25 9.29 -1.75
CA ALA A 262 33.61 8.88 -0.50
C ALA A 262 33.45 7.35 -0.42
N LEU A 263 33.01 6.69 -1.51
CA LEU A 263 32.89 5.23 -1.58
C LEU A 263 34.24 4.49 -1.52
N ALA A 264 35.32 5.13 -1.96
CA ALA A 264 36.67 4.58 -1.90
C ALA A 264 37.37 4.83 -0.55
N SER A 265 36.76 5.62 0.34
CA SER A 265 37.32 5.89 1.67
C SER A 265 37.31 4.63 2.55
N THR A 266 38.07 4.68 3.64
CA THR A 266 38.07 3.63 4.66
C THR A 266 36.95 3.78 5.68
N ASP A 267 36.02 4.70 5.47
CA ASP A 267 34.98 5.00 6.44
C ASP A 267 34.01 3.82 6.57
N PRO A 268 33.56 3.53 7.79
CA PRO A 268 32.72 2.38 8.05
C PRO A 268 31.24 2.61 7.67
N LEU A 269 30.85 3.85 7.36
CA LEU A 269 29.54 4.24 6.86
C LEU A 269 29.64 5.53 6.02
N VAL A 270 29.12 5.50 4.79
CA VAL A 270 29.10 6.63 3.86
C VAL A 270 27.68 6.81 3.33
N ILE A 271 27.19 8.06 3.28
CA ILE A 271 25.90 8.41 2.70
C ILE A 271 26.16 9.23 1.43
N VAL A 272 25.69 8.72 0.29
CA VAL A 272 25.73 9.41 -0.99
C VAL A 272 24.29 9.71 -1.41
N GLU A 273 23.99 10.98 -1.67
CA GLU A 273 22.69 11.41 -2.17
C GLU A 273 22.76 11.59 -3.69
N GLY A 274 21.82 10.98 -4.42
CA GLY A 274 21.71 11.09 -5.87
C GLY A 274 20.27 11.38 -6.29
N ALA A 275 20.10 12.22 -7.31
CA ALA A 275 18.79 12.44 -7.91
C ALA A 275 18.38 11.22 -8.74
N ALA A 276 17.09 10.87 -8.72
CA ALA A 276 16.58 9.75 -9.51
C ALA A 276 16.93 9.93 -11.00
N GLY A 277 17.67 8.98 -11.58
CA GLY A 277 18.09 9.00 -12.98
C GLY A 277 19.44 9.67 -13.28
N SER A 278 20.22 10.09 -12.27
CA SER A 278 21.52 10.75 -12.47
C SER A 278 22.75 9.81 -12.56
N GLY A 279 22.56 8.51 -12.83
CA GLY A 279 23.69 7.60 -13.11
C GLY A 279 23.69 6.23 -12.42
N GLU A 280 22.63 5.82 -11.72
CA GLU A 280 22.56 4.49 -11.07
C GLU A 280 22.70 3.32 -12.08
N ASP A 281 22.44 3.56 -13.37
CA ASP A 281 22.56 2.57 -14.45
C ASP A 281 23.98 2.35 -14.99
N ASP A 282 24.93 3.26 -14.74
CA ASP A 282 26.31 3.14 -15.27
C ASP A 282 27.28 2.47 -14.28
N ASP A 283 27.05 2.59 -12.96
CA ASP A 283 27.98 2.06 -11.95
C ASP A 283 27.87 0.53 -11.75
N ALA A 284 26.73 -0.07 -12.12
CA ALA A 284 26.52 -1.51 -12.02
C ALA A 284 27.16 -2.34 -13.17
N ARG A 285 27.52 -1.73 -14.31
CA ARG A 285 28.02 -2.46 -15.50
C ARG A 285 29.52 -2.76 -15.47
N HIS A 286 30.33 -2.06 -14.67
CA HIS A 286 31.77 -2.26 -14.68
C HIS A 286 32.32 -3.32 -13.72
N ARG A 287 31.49 -3.93 -12.87
CA ARG A 287 31.95 -4.98 -11.93
C ARG A 287 32.11 -6.39 -12.52
N ASN A 288 31.74 -6.64 -13.78
CA ASN A 288 31.73 -8.02 -14.32
C ASN A 288 32.80 -8.37 -15.36
N HIS A 289 33.77 -7.50 -15.68
CA HIS A 289 34.86 -7.84 -16.60
C HIS A 289 36.24 -7.50 -16.01
N ARG A 290 36.69 -8.30 -15.03
CA ARG A 290 38.12 -8.57 -14.77
C ARG A 290 38.27 -9.83 -13.92
N LYS A 291 38.37 -10.97 -14.61
CA LYS A 291 39.26 -12.08 -14.27
C LYS A 291 40.06 -12.40 -15.52
#